data_AF-A0A660U188-F1
#
_entry.id   AF-A0A660U188-F1
#
_cell.length_a   1.000
_cell.length_b   1.000
_cell.length_c   1.000
_cell.angle_alpha   90.00
_cell.angle_beta   90.00
_cell.angle_gamma   90.00
#
_symmetry.space_group_name_H-M   'P 1'
#
loop_
_entity.id
_entity.type
_entity.pdbx_description
1 polymer ?
#
loop_
_entity_poly.entity_id
_entity_poly.type
_entity_poly.pdbx_seq_one_letter_code
_entity_poly.pdbx_strand_id
1 'polypeptide(L)'
;MVTTWFKKFMGKRLFDRYYKFEKMLPVFAIGDRFCVTHAEPKTHYSEKDIVNALVNREIIFNLTWTDNGQAEIGSVVRYLYDFFPDNQEARMFGGHRPIPISQNYLSRAGGKYIQIHNPSWYNIVYVRDMKDFLIYRDIFSILPLAERLAKKEEI
;
A
#
# COMPACT_ATOMS: atom_id res chain seq x y z
N MET A 1 -11.29 17.13 -11.50
CA MET A 1 -10.94 18.19 -10.52
C MET A 1 -9.43 18.36 -10.35
N VAL A 2 -8.68 17.31 -10.01
CA VAL A 2 -7.22 17.39 -9.77
C VAL A 2 -6.42 17.81 -11.01
N THR A 3 -6.69 17.24 -12.19
CA THR A 3 -6.00 17.59 -13.44
C THR A 3 -6.09 19.08 -13.78
N THR A 4 -7.30 19.66 -13.68
CA THR A 4 -7.53 21.08 -13.97
C THR A 4 -6.80 21.97 -12.97
N TRP A 5 -6.88 21.62 -11.68
CA TRP A 5 -6.15 22.34 -10.63
C TRP A 5 -4.64 22.29 -10.87
N PHE A 6 -4.07 21.10 -11.09
CA PHE A 6 -2.63 20.92 -11.30
C PHE A 6 -2.16 21.73 -12.51
N LYS A 7 -2.86 21.64 -13.65
CA LYS A 7 -2.50 22.42 -14.86
C LYS A 7 -2.60 23.93 -14.62
N LYS A 8 -3.59 24.40 -13.85
CA LYS A 8 -3.77 25.83 -13.55
C LYS A 8 -2.68 26.39 -12.65
N PHE A 9 -2.32 25.68 -11.58
CA PHE A 9 -1.44 26.20 -10.53
C PHE A 9 0.03 25.78 -10.67
N MET A 10 0.30 24.60 -11.23
CA MET A 10 1.66 24.08 -11.42
C MET A 10 2.13 24.14 -12.88
N GLY A 11 1.21 24.40 -13.81
CA GLY A 11 1.48 24.50 -15.25
C GLY A 11 1.50 23.16 -15.98
N LYS A 12 1.22 23.23 -17.29
CA LYS A 12 1.15 22.04 -18.18
C LYS A 12 2.45 21.26 -18.22
N ARG A 13 3.60 21.94 -18.25
CA ARG A 13 4.92 21.28 -18.35
C ARG A 13 5.20 20.36 -17.16
N LEU A 14 4.93 20.81 -15.94
CA LEU A 14 5.13 19.98 -14.75
C LEU A 14 4.12 18.83 -14.71
N PHE A 15 2.84 19.12 -15.03
CA PHE A 15 1.80 18.10 -15.13
C PHE A 15 2.22 16.97 -16.08
N ASP A 16 2.69 17.27 -17.29
CA ASP A 16 3.04 16.25 -18.27
C ASP A 16 4.22 15.36 -17.80
N ARG A 17 5.18 15.94 -17.06
CA ARG A 17 6.30 15.18 -16.46
C ARG A 17 5.83 14.31 -15.30
N TYR A 18 5.03 14.87 -14.41
CA TYR A 18 4.51 14.18 -13.24
C TYR A 18 3.57 13.04 -13.63
N TYR A 19 2.70 13.27 -14.62
CA TYR A 19 1.81 12.25 -15.19
C TYR A 19 2.60 11.06 -15.75
N LYS A 20 3.67 11.32 -16.52
CA LYS A 20 4.53 10.25 -17.03
C LYS A 20 5.20 9.47 -15.91
N PHE A 21 5.70 10.17 -14.88
CA PHE A 21 6.29 9.53 -13.70
C PHE A 21 5.29 8.63 -12.97
N GLU A 22 4.08 9.12 -12.65
CA GLU A 22 3.06 8.31 -11.99
C GLU A 22 2.67 7.07 -12.81
N LYS A 23 2.68 7.19 -14.15
CA LYS A 23 2.42 6.05 -15.06
C LYS A 23 3.54 5.02 -15.11
N MET A 24 4.71 5.30 -14.54
CA MET A 24 5.82 4.34 -14.42
C MET A 24 5.82 3.61 -13.08
N LEU A 25 4.99 4.02 -12.11
CA LEU A 25 4.96 3.38 -10.80
C LEU A 25 4.21 2.04 -10.86
N PRO A 26 4.73 0.98 -10.19
CA PRO A 26 4.04 -0.29 -10.11
C PRO A 26 2.78 -0.16 -9.24
N VAL A 27 1.74 -0.92 -9.60
CA VAL A 27 0.49 -1.01 -8.82
C VAL A 27 0.46 -2.24 -7.90
N PHE A 28 1.41 -3.16 -8.10
CA PHE A 28 1.58 -4.39 -7.34
C PHE A 28 3.08 -4.69 -7.24
N ALA A 29 3.55 -5.11 -6.09
CA ALA A 29 4.92 -5.57 -5.89
C ALA A 29 4.94 -6.90 -5.12
N ILE A 30 5.94 -7.72 -5.42
CA ILE A 30 6.18 -9.01 -4.76
C ILE A 30 7.59 -8.94 -4.16
N GLY A 31 7.71 -9.30 -2.89
CA GLY A 31 8.98 -9.51 -2.20
C GLY A 31 9.11 -10.95 -1.70
N ASP A 32 10.08 -11.22 -0.83
CA ASP A 32 10.24 -12.54 -0.23
C ASP A 32 9.07 -12.84 0.73
N ARG A 33 8.08 -13.59 0.21
CA ARG A 33 6.86 -14.03 0.92
C ARG A 33 5.91 -12.90 1.31
N PHE A 34 5.95 -11.77 0.60
CA PHE A 34 4.93 -10.75 0.76
C PHE A 34 4.55 -10.08 -0.54
N CYS A 35 3.35 -9.52 -0.58
CA CYS A 35 2.87 -8.66 -1.66
C CYS A 35 2.60 -7.25 -1.13
N VAL A 36 2.66 -6.25 -2.00
CA VAL A 36 2.30 -4.86 -1.68
C VAL A 36 1.39 -4.30 -2.75
N THR A 37 0.30 -3.68 -2.32
CA THR A 37 -0.62 -2.91 -3.16
C THR A 37 -0.95 -1.59 -2.47
N HIS A 38 -1.48 -0.62 -3.20
CA HIS A 38 -1.88 0.63 -2.56
C HIS A 38 -3.09 0.43 -1.63
N ALA A 39 -4.09 -0.34 -2.06
CA ALA A 39 -5.29 -0.70 -1.28
C ALA A 39 -5.49 -2.23 -1.21
N GLU A 40 -6.42 -2.71 -0.37
CA GLU A 40 -6.81 -4.12 -0.34
C GLU A 40 -7.39 -4.49 -1.73
N PRO A 41 -6.87 -5.51 -2.45
CA PRO A 41 -7.37 -5.84 -3.78
C PRO A 41 -8.86 -6.18 -3.76
N LYS A 42 -9.65 -5.51 -4.61
CA LYS A 42 -11.11 -5.73 -4.71
C LYS A 42 -11.42 -7.19 -5.02
N THR A 43 -10.66 -7.79 -5.92
CA THR A 43 -10.79 -9.17 -6.38
C THR A 43 -9.40 -9.73 -6.70
N HIS A 44 -9.35 -11.02 -7.04
CA HIS A 44 -8.14 -11.69 -7.49
C HIS A 44 -7.96 -11.54 -9.01
N TYR A 45 -6.71 -11.38 -9.43
CA TYR A 45 -6.28 -11.28 -10.83
C TYR A 45 -5.13 -12.24 -11.07
N SER A 46 -5.04 -12.77 -12.29
CA SER A 46 -3.91 -13.62 -12.66
C SER A 46 -2.60 -12.82 -12.70
N GLU A 47 -1.46 -13.50 -12.66
CA GLU A 47 -0.15 -12.85 -12.82
C GLU A 47 -0.08 -12.06 -14.14
N LYS A 48 -0.63 -12.62 -15.24
CA LYS A 48 -0.69 -11.93 -16.53
C LYS A 48 -1.49 -10.64 -16.46
N ASP A 49 -2.60 -10.64 -15.74
CA ASP A 49 -3.43 -9.45 -15.54
C ASP A 49 -2.69 -8.38 -14.72
N ILE A 50 -1.96 -8.80 -13.67
CA ILE A 50 -1.14 -7.91 -12.84
C ILE A 50 0.00 -7.27 -13.66
N VAL A 51 0.74 -8.07 -14.44
CA VAL A 51 1.83 -7.57 -15.31
C VAL A 51 1.30 -6.55 -16.31
N ASN A 52 0.08 -6.74 -16.81
CA ASN A 52 -0.57 -5.83 -17.76
C ASN A 52 -1.49 -4.79 -17.10
N ALA A 53 -1.46 -4.65 -15.77
CA ALA A 53 -2.43 -3.82 -15.06
C ALA A 53 -2.44 -2.36 -15.55
N LEU A 54 -1.29 -1.79 -15.92
CA LEU A 54 -1.19 -0.38 -16.33
C LEU A 54 -1.97 -0.03 -17.61
N VAL A 55 -2.33 -1.03 -18.43
CA VAL A 55 -3.18 -0.83 -19.62
C VAL A 55 -4.66 -1.14 -19.36
N ASN A 56 -5.01 -1.68 -18.19
CA ASN A 56 -6.38 -1.98 -17.80
C ASN A 56 -6.82 -1.11 -16.61
N ARG A 57 -7.70 -0.14 -16.88
CA ARG A 57 -8.16 0.83 -15.87
C ARG A 57 -8.90 0.18 -14.70
N GLU A 58 -9.63 -0.90 -14.94
CA GLU A 58 -10.38 -1.60 -13.90
C GLU A 58 -9.45 -2.28 -12.91
N ILE A 59 -8.41 -2.96 -13.41
CA ILE A 59 -7.40 -3.60 -12.56
C ILE A 59 -6.69 -2.55 -11.70
N ILE A 60 -6.23 -1.44 -12.29
CA ILE A 60 -5.61 -0.34 -11.54
C ILE A 60 -6.54 0.13 -10.43
N PHE A 61 -7.80 0.41 -10.76
CA PHE A 61 -8.78 0.88 -9.78
C PHE A 61 -8.97 -0.13 -8.64
N ASN A 62 -9.13 -1.40 -8.97
CA ASN A 62 -9.36 -2.49 -8.02
C ASN A 62 -8.13 -2.82 -7.16
N LEU A 63 -6.92 -2.41 -7.56
CA LEU A 63 -5.69 -2.53 -6.76
C LEU A 63 -5.36 -1.27 -5.93
N THR A 64 -5.98 -0.13 -6.25
CA THR A 64 -5.58 1.16 -5.68
C THR A 64 -6.68 1.92 -4.93
N TRP A 65 -7.96 1.67 -5.20
CA TRP A 65 -9.06 2.49 -4.66
C TRP A 65 -10.10 1.74 -3.83
N THR A 66 -9.92 0.43 -3.63
CA THR A 66 -10.87 -0.38 -2.87
C THR A 66 -11.08 0.16 -1.45
N ASP A 67 -12.35 0.25 -1.08
CA ASP A 67 -12.80 0.65 0.25
C ASP A 67 -12.69 -0.48 1.28
N ASN A 68 -12.63 -0.12 2.56
CA ASN A 68 -12.67 -1.10 3.64
C ASN A 68 -13.97 -1.91 3.56
N GLY A 69 -13.86 -3.23 3.62
CA GLY A 69 -15.00 -4.15 3.57
C GLY A 69 -15.61 -4.31 2.18
N GLN A 70 -14.99 -3.73 1.15
CA GLN A 70 -15.43 -3.89 -0.23
C GLN A 70 -14.69 -4.98 -0.99
N ALA A 71 -13.53 -5.45 -0.52
CA ALA A 71 -12.85 -6.56 -1.14
C ALA A 71 -13.69 -7.86 -1.07
N GLU A 72 -13.64 -8.65 -2.13
CA GLU A 72 -14.18 -10.00 -2.15
C GLU A 72 -13.49 -10.86 -1.07
N ILE A 73 -14.28 -11.70 -0.42
CA ILE A 73 -13.76 -12.64 0.57
C ILE A 73 -12.71 -13.54 -0.12
N GLY A 74 -11.55 -13.65 0.51
CA GLY A 74 -10.44 -14.47 0.04
C GLY A 74 -9.65 -13.90 -1.16
N SER A 75 -9.90 -12.67 -1.62
CA SER A 75 -9.11 -12.06 -2.71
C SER A 75 -7.61 -12.06 -2.39
N VAL A 76 -7.24 -11.57 -1.20
CA VAL A 76 -5.87 -11.52 -0.70
C VAL A 76 -5.26 -12.92 -0.56
N VAL A 77 -6.02 -13.86 0.00
CA VAL A 77 -5.56 -15.24 0.23
C VAL A 77 -5.19 -15.91 -1.09
N ARG A 78 -6.00 -15.71 -2.14
CA ARG A 78 -5.72 -16.24 -3.48
C ARG A 78 -4.40 -15.73 -4.05
N TYR A 79 -4.10 -14.44 -3.93
CA TYR A 79 -2.78 -13.92 -4.36
C TYR A 79 -1.62 -14.56 -3.59
N LEU A 80 -1.76 -14.67 -2.27
CA LEU A 80 -0.69 -15.23 -1.44
C LEU A 80 -0.49 -16.72 -1.73
N TYR A 81 -1.55 -17.45 -2.03
CA TYR A 81 -1.47 -18.85 -2.46
C TYR A 81 -0.78 -18.99 -3.82
N ASP A 82 -1.12 -18.15 -4.80
CA ASP A 82 -0.51 -18.23 -6.14
C ASP A 82 0.99 -17.91 -6.12
N PHE A 83 1.40 -16.88 -5.37
CA PHE A 83 2.81 -16.48 -5.31
C PHE A 83 3.63 -17.25 -4.26
N PHE A 84 2.98 -17.75 -3.21
CA PHE A 84 3.65 -18.39 -2.07
C PHE A 84 2.85 -19.61 -1.56
N PRO A 85 2.63 -20.65 -2.39
CA PRO A 85 1.71 -21.76 -2.08
C PRO A 85 2.04 -22.50 -0.78
N ASP A 86 3.33 -22.64 -0.48
CA ASP A 86 3.81 -23.35 0.72
C ASP A 86 4.07 -22.42 1.93
N ASN A 87 3.69 -21.14 1.83
CA ASN A 87 4.00 -20.16 2.88
C ASN A 87 2.75 -19.60 3.55
N GLN A 88 2.39 -20.19 4.69
CA GLN A 88 1.32 -19.69 5.53
C GLN A 88 1.66 -18.36 6.22
N GLU A 89 2.94 -17.99 6.34
CA GLU A 89 3.37 -16.71 6.90
C GLU A 89 3.36 -15.57 5.91
N ALA A 90 3.05 -15.84 4.63
CA ALA A 90 2.98 -14.79 3.64
C ALA A 90 1.86 -13.78 3.99
N ARG A 91 2.14 -12.50 3.72
CA ARG A 91 1.22 -11.38 4.01
C ARG A 91 1.19 -10.40 2.84
N MET A 92 0.10 -9.68 2.73
CA MET A 92 -0.03 -8.55 1.83
C MET A 92 -0.11 -7.25 2.63
N PHE A 93 0.57 -6.22 2.16
CA PHE A 93 0.57 -4.90 2.78
C PHE A 93 -0.11 -3.86 1.87
N GLY A 94 -0.76 -2.88 2.48
CA GLY A 94 -1.18 -1.66 1.77
C GLY A 94 -1.67 -0.59 2.73
N GLY A 95 -2.02 0.60 2.23
CA GLY A 95 -2.20 1.78 3.07
C GLY A 95 -3.48 2.55 2.81
N HIS A 96 -3.91 2.70 1.56
CA HIS A 96 -4.94 3.63 1.04
C HIS A 96 -6.00 4.18 2.02
N ARG A 97 -6.56 3.35 2.92
CA ARG A 97 -7.52 3.77 3.95
C ARG A 97 -6.85 4.04 5.30
N PRO A 98 -7.18 5.16 5.97
CA PRO A 98 -6.58 5.48 7.25
C PRO A 98 -6.92 4.44 8.32
N ILE A 99 -6.00 4.27 9.26
CA ILE A 99 -6.17 3.49 10.49
C ILE A 99 -6.30 4.43 11.70
N PRO A 100 -6.86 3.97 12.84
CA PRO A 100 -6.89 4.77 14.06
C PRO A 100 -5.51 5.26 14.47
N ILE A 101 -5.41 6.51 14.93
CA ILE A 101 -4.13 7.19 15.23
C ILE A 101 -3.33 6.45 16.32
N SER A 102 -4.00 5.76 17.24
CA SER A 102 -3.38 4.95 18.30
C SER A 102 -2.76 3.64 17.81
N GLN A 103 -2.89 3.31 16.52
CA GLN A 103 -2.41 2.06 15.94
C GLN A 103 -1.35 2.30 14.86
N ASN A 104 -0.46 1.32 14.72
CA ASN A 104 0.54 1.29 13.65
C ASN A 104 0.08 0.48 12.44
N TYR A 105 -0.87 -0.42 12.63
CA TYR A 105 -1.47 -1.22 11.56
C TYR A 105 -2.89 -1.67 11.92
N LEU A 106 -3.64 -2.11 10.92
CA LEU A 106 -4.86 -2.92 11.10
C LEU A 106 -4.73 -4.25 10.36
N SER A 107 -5.18 -5.32 11.01
CA SER A 107 -5.26 -6.65 10.42
C SER A 107 -6.61 -6.86 9.73
N ARG A 108 -6.58 -7.30 8.48
CA ARG A 108 -7.76 -7.62 7.65
C ARG A 108 -7.57 -8.97 6.94
N ALA A 109 -8.61 -9.45 6.27
CA ALA A 109 -8.59 -10.72 5.54
C ALA A 109 -8.03 -11.89 6.37
N GLY A 110 -8.50 -12.05 7.62
CA GLY A 110 -8.04 -13.11 8.52
C GLY A 110 -6.56 -13.02 8.91
N GLY A 111 -5.99 -11.81 8.97
CA GLY A 111 -4.57 -11.60 9.28
C GLY A 111 -3.64 -11.65 8.08
N LYS A 112 -4.16 -11.86 6.86
CA LYS A 112 -3.34 -11.92 5.65
C LYS A 112 -3.11 -10.57 4.99
N TYR A 113 -3.94 -9.58 5.28
CA TYR A 113 -3.74 -8.20 4.81
C TYR A 113 -3.45 -7.28 5.99
N ILE A 114 -2.33 -6.55 5.90
CA ILE A 114 -1.88 -5.61 6.93
C ILE A 114 -1.98 -4.20 6.37
N GLN A 115 -2.91 -3.41 6.91
CA GLN A 115 -3.16 -2.05 6.50
C GLN A 115 -2.31 -1.06 7.31
N ILE A 116 -1.55 -0.21 6.64
CA ILE A 116 -0.57 0.72 7.21
C ILE A 116 -0.80 2.15 6.67
N HIS A 117 -1.67 2.91 7.33
CA HIS A 117 -1.85 4.32 7.01
C HIS A 117 -2.38 5.11 8.20
N ASN A 118 -1.48 5.54 9.06
CA ASN A 118 -1.75 6.48 10.11
C ASN A 118 -1.65 7.89 9.50
N PRO A 119 -2.71 8.71 9.55
CA PRO A 119 -2.68 10.03 8.95
C PRO A 119 -1.78 11.03 9.70
N SER A 120 -1.42 10.73 10.95
CA SER A 120 -0.59 11.63 11.79
C SER A 120 0.89 11.25 11.83
N TRP A 121 1.26 10.04 11.36
CA TRP A 121 2.61 9.52 11.48
C TRP A 121 3.08 8.88 10.18
N TYR A 122 4.38 8.87 9.92
CA TYR A 122 4.93 8.08 8.83
C TYR A 122 5.09 6.63 9.29
N ASN A 123 4.24 5.73 8.79
CA ASN A 123 4.40 4.30 9.04
C ASN A 123 5.48 3.71 8.15
N ILE A 124 6.26 2.81 8.73
CA ILE A 124 7.30 2.05 8.07
C ILE A 124 7.06 0.58 8.39
N VAL A 125 7.09 -0.25 7.34
CA VAL A 125 7.17 -1.70 7.46
C VAL A 125 8.53 -2.12 6.94
N TYR A 126 9.33 -2.72 7.81
CA TYR A 126 10.65 -3.22 7.46
C TYR A 126 10.63 -4.74 7.37
N VAL A 127 10.68 -5.27 6.14
CA VAL A 127 10.73 -6.72 5.91
C VAL A 127 12.12 -7.10 5.42
N ARG A 128 12.81 -7.96 6.17
CA ARG A 128 14.05 -8.61 5.75
C ARG A 128 13.78 -10.03 5.23
N ASP A 129 13.09 -10.83 6.03
CA ASP A 129 12.46 -12.11 5.68
C ASP A 129 11.15 -12.19 6.47
N MET A 130 10.05 -12.57 5.84
CA MET A 130 8.76 -12.78 6.50
C MET A 130 8.77 -13.88 7.56
N LYS A 131 9.69 -14.86 7.51
CA LYS A 131 9.82 -15.88 8.56
C LYS A 131 10.21 -15.27 9.92
N ASP A 132 11.01 -14.22 9.89
CA ASP A 132 11.48 -13.53 11.09
C ASP A 132 10.66 -12.25 11.39
N PHE A 133 9.65 -11.97 10.57
CA PHE A 133 8.86 -10.75 10.67
C PHE A 133 7.94 -10.81 11.90
N LEU A 134 8.11 -9.82 12.77
CA LEU A 134 7.33 -9.66 13.98
C LEU A 134 6.60 -8.33 13.93
N ILE A 135 5.28 -8.39 13.82
CA ILE A 135 4.45 -7.21 13.52
C ILE A 135 4.62 -6.06 14.51
N TYR A 136 4.91 -6.36 15.78
CA TYR A 136 5.12 -5.37 16.84
C TYR A 136 6.52 -4.73 16.83
N ARG A 137 7.50 -5.38 16.18
CA ARG A 137 8.88 -4.91 16.05
C ARG A 137 9.08 -4.18 14.72
N ASP A 138 8.56 -4.78 13.66
CA ASP A 138 8.91 -4.44 12.27
C ASP A 138 7.91 -3.48 11.61
N ILE A 139 6.80 -3.18 12.29
CA ILE A 139 5.91 -2.07 11.93
C ILE A 139 6.04 -0.98 13.00
N PHE A 140 6.58 0.15 12.59
CA PHE A 140 6.77 1.28 13.49
C PHE A 140 6.45 2.60 12.78
N SER A 141 6.26 3.63 13.60
CA SER A 141 5.88 4.96 13.15
C SER A 141 6.96 5.94 13.55
N ILE A 142 7.30 6.85 12.64
CA ILE A 142 8.16 7.98 12.95
C ILE A 142 7.37 9.28 12.83
N LEU A 143 7.65 10.22 13.72
CA LEU A 143 7.06 11.55 13.67
C LEU A 143 7.51 12.28 12.40
N PRO A 144 6.66 13.17 11.85
CA PRO A 144 7.06 14.09 10.81
C PRO A 144 8.29 14.92 11.22
N LEU A 145 9.16 15.25 10.25
CA LEU A 145 10.42 15.95 10.54
C LEU A 145 10.21 17.24 11.35
N ALA A 146 9.18 18.03 11.00
CA ALA A 146 8.86 19.26 11.72
C ALA A 146 8.55 19.01 13.20
N GLU A 147 7.76 17.98 13.52
CA GLU A 147 7.43 17.61 14.90
C GLU A 147 8.63 17.02 15.65
N ARG A 148 9.52 16.28 14.96
CA ARG A 148 10.77 15.79 15.56
C ARG A 148 11.72 16.91 15.96
N LEU A 149 11.75 18.00 15.17
CA LEU A 149 12.59 19.16 15.45
C LEU A 149 12.02 19.97 16.62
N ALA A 150 10.70 20.22 16.63
CA ALA A 150 10.04 20.89 17.75
C ALA A 150 10.27 20.16 19.09
N LYS A 151 10.15 18.83 19.14
CA LYS A 151 10.43 18.04 20.35
C LYS A 151 11.89 18.04 20.80
N LYS A 152 12.84 18.34 19.90
CA LYS A 152 14.27 18.45 20.25
C LYS A 152 14.63 19.79 20.86
N GLU A 153 13.84 20.83 20.61
CA GLU A 153 14.06 22.18 21.18
C GLU A 153 13.45 22.32 22.59
N GLU A 154 12.65 21.35 23.03
CA GLU A 154 12.05 21.28 24.37
C GLU A 154 12.90 20.52 25.41
N ILE A 155 14.09 20.02 25.05
CA ILE A 155 15.05 19.29 25.91
C ILE A 155 16.31 20.13 26.09
#